data_AF-A0A429S269-F1
#
_entry.id   AF-A0A429S269-F1
#
_cell.length_a   1.000
_cell.length_b   1.000
_cell.length_c   1.000
_cell.angle_alpha   90.00
_cell.angle_beta   90.00
_cell.angle_gamma   90.00
#
_symmetry.space_group_name_H-M   'P 1'
#
loop_
_entity.id
_entity.type
_entity.pdbx_description
1 polymer ?
#
loop_
_entity_poly.entity_id
_entity_poly.type
_entity_poly.pdbx_seq_one_letter_code
_entity_poly.pdbx_strand_id
1 'polypeptide(L)'
;MWDLRGECWTVPKDHYLPVLDKMLKRRSQLMLGREYNPGEKCNPRCKRAKRPFCTCSCLAKYHSHGTWMKSFVTLEEFRTRHQGRSWNWMIVKSR
;
A
#
# COMPACT_ATOMS: atom_id res chain seq x y z
N MET A 1 -8.44 -2.03 -12.81
CA MET A 1 -9.59 -2.93 -13.04
C MET A 1 -10.24 -3.21 -11.70
N TRP A 2 -11.56 -3.40 -11.63
CA TRP A 2 -12.20 -3.86 -10.40
C TRP A 2 -11.79 -5.31 -10.12
N ASP A 3 -11.24 -5.59 -8.94
CA ASP A 3 -10.98 -6.95 -8.46
C ASP A 3 -12.16 -7.39 -7.59
N LEU A 4 -12.89 -8.40 -8.07
CA LEU A 4 -14.05 -8.95 -7.37
C LEU A 4 -13.67 -9.65 -6.06
N ARG A 5 -12.46 -10.22 -5.95
CA ARG A 5 -12.05 -10.96 -4.75
C ARG A 5 -11.55 -10.05 -3.65
N GLY A 6 -10.85 -8.99 -4.02
CA GLY A 6 -10.37 -7.97 -3.09
C GLY A 6 -11.36 -6.82 -2.88
N GLU A 7 -12.51 -6.84 -3.56
CA GLU A 7 -13.52 -5.78 -3.57
C GLU A 7 -12.92 -4.37 -3.72
N CYS A 8 -11.95 -4.25 -4.62
CA CYS A 8 -11.15 -3.04 -4.74
C CYS A 8 -10.74 -2.73 -6.17
N TRP A 9 -10.40 -1.46 -6.41
CA TRP A 9 -9.79 -1.06 -7.67
C TRP A 9 -8.30 -1.40 -7.66
N THR A 10 -7.89 -2.28 -8.56
CA THR A 10 -6.47 -2.55 -8.83
C THR A 10 -5.95 -1.60 -9.89
N VAL A 11 -4.70 -1.19 -9.73
CA VAL A 11 -3.97 -0.32 -10.67
C VAL A 11 -2.64 -0.95 -11.04
N PRO A 12 -2.15 -0.78 -12.28
CA PRO A 12 -0.80 -1.18 -12.62
C PRO A 12 0.23 -0.54 -11.69
N LYS A 13 1.26 -1.28 -11.30
CA LYS A 13 2.29 -0.82 -10.35
C LYS A 13 2.87 0.54 -10.73
N ASP A 14 3.20 0.72 -12.01
CA ASP A 14 3.83 1.94 -12.52
C ASP A 14 2.92 3.18 -12.42
N HIS A 15 1.60 2.97 -12.31
CA HIS A 15 0.62 4.04 -12.15
C HIS A 15 0.12 4.20 -10.70
N TYR A 16 0.55 3.35 -9.76
CA TYR A 16 0.03 3.39 -8.40
C TYR A 16 0.26 4.75 -7.70
N LEU A 17 1.50 5.25 -7.69
CA LEU A 17 1.80 6.53 -7.04
C LEU A 17 1.14 7.73 -7.74
N PRO A 18 1.19 7.85 -9.08
CA PRO A 18 0.46 8.90 -9.78
C PRO A 18 -1.06 8.88 -9.56
N VAL A 19 -1.68 7.70 -9.51
CA VAL A 19 -3.12 7.56 -9.25
C VAL A 19 -3.43 7.94 -7.80
N LEU A 20 -2.64 7.47 -6.84
CA LEU A 20 -2.79 7.79 -5.42
C LEU A 20 -2.74 9.30 -5.19
N ASP A 21 -1.74 9.99 -5.75
CA ASP A 21 -1.59 11.45 -5.65
C ASP A 21 -2.81 12.19 -6.22
N LYS A 22 -3.27 11.82 -7.42
CA LYS A 22 -4.46 12.43 -8.04
C LYS A 22 -5.74 12.16 -7.26
N MET A 23 -5.87 10.97 -6.67
CA MET A 23 -7.04 10.62 -5.87
C MET A 23 -7.06 11.38 -4.54
N LEU A 24 -5.92 11.50 -3.84
CA LEU A 24 -5.80 12.25 -2.59
C LEU A 24 -6.05 13.75 -2.79
N LYS A 25 -5.66 14.32 -3.93
CA LYS A 25 -5.99 15.72 -4.26
C LYS A 25 -7.49 15.95 -4.46
N ARG A 26 -8.25 14.91 -4.83
CA ARG A 26 -9.69 14.99 -5.14
C ARG A 26 -10.58 14.53 -3.99
N ARG A 27 -10.06 13.69 -3.08
CA ARG A 27 -10.81 13.05 -2.00
C ARG A 27 -10.11 13.34 -0.68
N SER A 28 -10.89 13.67 0.35
CA SER A 28 -10.36 13.99 1.69
C SER A 28 -9.64 12.80 2.34
N GLN A 29 -10.06 11.58 2.04
CA GLN A 29 -9.50 10.34 2.58
C GLN A 29 -9.55 9.21 1.54
N LEU A 30 -8.62 8.27 1.62
CA LEU A 30 -8.60 7.05 0.83
C LEU A 30 -8.24 5.85 1.72
N MET A 31 -8.79 4.68 1.38
CA MET A 31 -8.36 3.41 1.96
C MET A 31 -7.44 2.69 0.98
N LEU A 32 -6.22 2.39 1.40
CA LEU A 32 -5.18 1.72 0.61
C LEU A 32 -5.02 0.29 1.08
N GLY A 33 -5.29 -0.66 0.19
CA GLY A 33 -5.07 -2.09 0.41
C GLY A 33 -3.73 -2.57 -0.10
N ARG A 34 -3.07 -3.41 0.68
CA ARG A 34 -1.87 -4.15 0.27
C ARG A 34 -2.00 -5.61 0.70
N GLU A 35 -2.03 -6.51 -0.27
CA GLU A 35 -1.82 -7.93 -0.01
C GLU A 35 -0.36 -8.18 0.42
N TYR A 36 -0.17 -8.99 1.45
CA TYR A 36 1.15 -9.38 1.94
C TYR A 36 1.14 -10.82 2.48
N ASN A 37 2.32 -11.43 2.55
CA ASN A 37 2.54 -12.71 3.21
C ASN A 37 3.14 -12.46 4.61
N PRO A 38 2.43 -12.78 5.71
CA PRO A 38 2.94 -12.57 7.06
C PRO A 38 4.16 -13.45 7.38
N GLY A 39 4.34 -14.59 6.70
CA GLY A 39 5.50 -15.46 6.84
C GLY A 39 6.71 -15.05 6.00
N GLU A 40 6.53 -14.17 5.00
CA GLU A 40 7.64 -13.70 4.16
C GLU A 40 8.44 -12.63 4.91
N LYS A 41 9.66 -13.00 5.34
CA LYS A 41 10.59 -12.09 6.04
C LYS A 41 11.07 -10.98 5.11
N CYS A 42 11.14 -9.77 5.64
CA CYS A 42 11.82 -8.65 4.99
C CYS A 42 13.28 -9.01 4.72
N ASN A 43 13.81 -8.62 3.56
CA ASN A 43 15.21 -8.84 3.20
C ASN A 43 15.92 -7.52 2.84
N PRO A 44 17.26 -7.50 2.75
CA PRO A 44 18.01 -6.28 2.45
C PRO A 44 17.68 -5.61 1.10
N ARG A 45 17.06 -6.32 0.14
CA ARG A 45 16.60 -5.72 -1.12
C ARG A 45 15.42 -4.78 -0.91
N CYS A 46 14.57 -5.02 0.08
CA CYS A 46 13.44 -4.15 0.44
C CYS A 46 13.90 -2.74 0.82
N LYS A 47 14.98 -2.64 1.62
CA LYS A 47 15.57 -1.34 2.01
C LYS A 47 16.15 -0.57 0.82
N ARG A 48 16.60 -1.29 -0.22
CA ARG A 48 17.16 -0.72 -1.45
C ARG A 48 16.11 -0.50 -2.56
N ALA A 49 14.87 -0.92 -2.35
CA ALA A 49 13.82 -0.82 -3.34
C ALA A 49 13.37 0.65 -3.51
N LYS A 50 13.42 1.13 -4.76
CA LYS A 50 12.99 2.48 -5.15
C LYS A 50 11.47 2.65 -5.31
N ARG A 51 10.74 1.55 -5.32
CA ARG A 51 9.28 1.53 -5.48
C ARG A 51 8.63 0.85 -4.28
N PRO A 52 7.42 1.27 -3.87
CA PRO A 52 6.77 0.77 -2.65
C PRO A 52 6.06 -0.58 -2.85
N PHE A 53 6.57 -1.44 -3.73
CA PHE A 53 5.93 -2.71 -4.06
C PHE A 53 6.70 -3.86 -3.43
N CYS A 54 6.05 -4.53 -2.49
CA CYS A 54 6.49 -5.79 -1.91
C CYS A 54 5.28 -6.52 -1.32
N THR A 55 5.44 -7.82 -1.17
CA THR A 55 4.51 -8.71 -0.47
C THR A 55 5.04 -9.14 0.90
N CYS A 56 6.22 -8.66 1.35
CA CYS A 56 6.75 -9.03 2.66
C CYS A 56 5.97 -8.45 3.84
N SER A 57 6.13 -9.10 4.98
CA SER A 57 5.73 -8.65 6.33
C SER A 57 6.16 -7.23 6.70
N CYS A 58 7.11 -6.66 5.96
CA CYS A 58 7.62 -5.30 6.07
C CYS A 58 6.64 -4.21 5.60
N LEU A 59 5.62 -4.56 4.81
CA LEU A 59 4.58 -3.66 4.29
C LEU A 59 5.11 -2.42 3.55
N ALA A 60 6.29 -2.52 2.93
CA ALA A 60 7.01 -1.44 2.27
C ALA A 60 7.37 -0.23 3.16
N LYS A 61 7.30 -0.35 4.50
CA LYS A 61 7.61 0.74 5.43
C LYS A 61 9.01 1.31 5.24
N TYR A 62 9.96 0.46 4.86
CA TYR A 62 11.38 0.82 4.65
C TYR A 62 11.76 1.02 3.19
N HIS A 63 10.82 0.90 2.25
CA HIS A 63 11.11 1.10 0.83
C HIS A 63 11.38 2.57 0.55
N SER A 64 12.46 2.86 -0.16
CA SER A 64 12.85 4.24 -0.52
C SER A 64 12.92 5.17 0.68
N HIS A 65 13.36 4.67 1.84
CA HIS A 65 13.37 5.40 3.11
C HIS A 65 11.99 5.97 3.51
N GLY A 66 10.91 5.29 3.12
CA GLY A 66 9.53 5.72 3.38
C GLY A 66 9.07 6.93 2.56
N THR A 67 9.87 7.39 1.59
CA THR A 67 9.57 8.63 0.83
C THR A 67 8.26 8.56 0.04
N TRP A 68 7.81 7.37 -0.33
CA TRP A 68 6.54 7.17 -1.02
C TRP A 68 5.30 7.55 -0.19
N MET A 69 5.47 7.70 1.14
CA MET A 69 4.41 8.12 2.06
C MET A 69 4.41 9.64 2.32
N LYS A 70 5.31 10.41 1.70
CA LYS A 70 5.49 11.85 2.00
C LYS A 70 4.24 12.69 1.76
N SER A 71 3.43 12.35 0.75
CA SER A 71 2.26 13.13 0.35
C SER A 71 1.00 12.90 1.20
N PHE A 72 1.06 12.02 2.19
CA PHE A 72 -0.08 11.72 3.05
C PHE A 72 0.31 11.46 4.51
N VAL A 73 -0.72 11.42 5.34
CA VAL A 73 -0.67 10.93 6.72
C VAL A 73 -1.54 9.68 6.81
N THR A 74 -1.06 8.68 7.54
CA THR A 74 -1.87 7.49 7.87
C THR A 74 -2.65 7.79 9.14
N LEU A 75 -3.98 7.74 9.04
CA LEU A 75 -4.90 7.95 10.14
C LEU A 75 -5.12 6.65 10.91
N GLU A 76 -5.21 5.54 10.17
CA GLU A 76 -5.40 4.20 10.73
C GLU A 76 -4.65 3.17 9.87
N GLU A 77 -4.08 2.15 10.51
CA GLU A 77 -3.47 1.00 9.85
C GLU A 77 -3.91 -0.28 10.57
N PHE A 78 -4.54 -1.19 9.84
CA PHE A 78 -5.02 -2.47 10.39
C PHE A 78 -4.84 -3.62 9.41
N ARG A 79 -4.90 -4.84 9.93
CA ARG A 79 -4.69 -6.07 9.15
C ARG A 79 -5.95 -6.91 9.17
N THR A 80 -6.29 -7.48 8.03
CA THR A 80 -7.37 -8.46 7.93
C THR A 80 -6.92 -9.70 7.19
N ARG A 81 -7.63 -10.80 7.40
CA ARG A 81 -7.58 -11.96 6.52
C ARG A 81 -8.89 -11.99 5.73
N HIS A 82 -8.80 -11.85 4.42
CA HIS A 82 -9.96 -11.79 3.54
C HIS A 82 -9.75 -12.74 2.36
N GLN A 83 -10.72 -13.62 2.12
CA GLN A 83 -10.65 -14.69 1.11
C GLN A 83 -9.33 -15.47 1.12
N GLY A 84 -8.87 -15.87 2.30
CA GLY A 84 -7.64 -16.65 2.49
C GLY A 84 -6.33 -15.85 2.38
N ARG A 85 -6.38 -14.58 1.97
CA ARG A 85 -5.22 -13.69 1.80
C ARG A 85 -5.07 -12.75 2.98
N SER A 86 -3.83 -12.38 3.29
CA SER A 86 -3.53 -11.40 4.32
C SER A 86 -3.40 -10.01 3.69
N TRP A 87 -4.13 -9.06 4.27
CA TRP A 87 -4.19 -7.68 3.79
C TRP A 87 -3.78 -6.72 4.89
N ASN A 88 -3.07 -5.68 4.50
CA ASN A 88 -2.82 -4.50 5.30
C ASN A 88 -3.55 -3.32 4.68
N TRP A 89 -4.38 -2.66 5.48
CA TRP A 89 -5.19 -1.52 5.09
C TRP A 89 -4.68 -0.26 5.77
N MET A 90 -4.59 0.83 5.03
CA MET A 90 -4.28 2.15 5.56
C MET A 90 -5.38 3.12 5.18
N ILE A 91 -5.97 3.80 6.17
CA ILE A 91 -6.78 4.99 5.92
C ILE A 91 -5.82 6.17 5.88
N VAL A 92 -5.77 6.86 4.75
CA VAL A 92 -4.84 7.96 4.51
C VAL A 92 -5.57 9.24 4.14
N LYS A 93 -4.96 10.37 4.46
CA LYS A 93 -5.40 11.71 4.06
C LYS A 93 -4.22 12.47 3.48
N SER A 94 -4.48 13.34 2.50
CA SER A 94 -3.45 14.25 1.96
C SER A 94 -2.79 15.02 3.11
N ARG A 95 -1.47 15.12 3.08
CA ARG A 95 -0.75 15.94 4.05
C ARG A 95 -1.06 17.41 3.88
#